data_AF-W2P898-F1
#
_entry.id   AF-W2P898-F1
#
_cell.length_a   1.000
_cell.length_b   1.000
_cell.length_c   1.000
_cell.angle_alpha   90.00
_cell.angle_beta   90.00
_cell.angle_gamma   90.00
#
_symmetry.space_group_name_H-M   'P 1'
#
loop_
_entity.id
_entity.type
_entity.pdbx_description
1 polymer ?
#
loop_
_entity_poly.entity_id
_entity_poly.type
_entity_poly.pdbx_seq_one_letter_code
_entity_poly.pdbx_strand_id
1 'polypeptide(L)'
;ISNHVTFTVWASQRVCATREKFMAVDDPNDRRMDEMIVLDTFIFDGQAPDGGTSFGVVVTTQRVFRNVTRSVRDKDETLVCATDGTYKLHFGGWTVVDCGSVGLTWSKGKYVHRFIPWVYLFVRTESKAGYAKMFEVVCERALSFLSGSTSCVWKSRPLRGYCVCF
;
A
#
# COMPACT_ATOMS: atom_id res chain seq x y z
N ILE A 1 4.24 -3.62 -18.71
CA ILE A 1 4.87 -2.29 -18.74
C ILE A 1 6.36 -2.48 -18.46
N SER A 2 7.23 -2.12 -19.41
CA SER A 2 8.67 -2.46 -19.38
C SER A 2 9.60 -1.25 -19.25
N ASN A 3 9.10 -0.02 -19.43
CA ASN A 3 9.90 1.20 -19.29
C ASN A 3 9.10 2.28 -18.54
N HIS A 4 9.83 3.27 -18.02
CA HIS A 4 9.29 4.35 -17.20
C HIS A 4 8.27 5.23 -17.94
N VAL A 5 8.50 5.55 -19.22
CA VAL A 5 7.60 6.43 -20.00
C VAL A 5 6.21 5.79 -20.14
N THR A 6 6.16 4.52 -20.57
CA THR A 6 4.90 3.79 -20.68
C THR A 6 4.20 3.64 -19.33
N PHE A 7 4.99 3.48 -18.26
CA PHE A 7 4.48 3.41 -16.89
C PHE A 7 3.81 4.72 -16.46
N THR A 8 4.46 5.87 -16.65
CA THR A 8 3.91 7.17 -16.29
C THR A 8 2.60 7.46 -17.01
N VAL A 9 2.53 7.17 -18.31
CA VAL A 9 1.29 7.32 -19.10
C VAL A 9 0.16 6.46 -18.52
N TRP A 10 0.44 5.18 -18.28
CA TRP A 10 -0.55 4.25 -17.70
C TRP A 10 -1.03 4.70 -16.30
N ALA A 11 -0.10 5.15 -15.46
CA ALA A 11 -0.40 5.51 -14.08
C ALA A 11 -1.19 6.83 -13.99
N SER A 12 -0.81 7.85 -14.78
CA SER A 12 -1.44 9.18 -14.74
C SER A 12 -2.96 9.15 -14.93
N GLN A 13 -3.46 8.21 -15.75
CA GLN A 13 -4.89 8.01 -15.99
C GLN A 13 -5.65 7.45 -14.77
N ARG A 14 -4.93 6.85 -13.82
CA ARG A 14 -5.48 6.06 -12.71
C ARG A 14 -5.17 6.66 -11.34
N VAL A 15 -4.40 7.75 -11.28
CA VAL A 15 -4.09 8.43 -10.02
C VAL A 15 -5.37 8.95 -9.38
N CYS A 16 -5.60 8.52 -8.14
CA CYS A 16 -6.61 9.07 -7.24
C CYS A 16 -5.91 10.05 -6.30
N ALA A 17 -5.92 11.34 -6.67
CA ALA A 17 -5.19 12.37 -5.94
C ALA A 17 -6.03 13.09 -4.87
N THR A 18 -7.37 13.07 -4.99
CA THR A 18 -8.26 13.88 -4.15
C THR A 18 -9.26 13.04 -3.37
N ARG A 19 -9.72 13.60 -2.25
CA ARG A 19 -10.74 12.98 -1.40
C ARG A 19 -12.06 12.82 -2.15
N GLU A 20 -12.45 13.78 -2.97
CA GLU A 20 -13.70 13.76 -3.73
C GLU A 20 -13.69 12.59 -4.71
N LYS A 21 -12.57 12.36 -5.41
CA LYS A 21 -12.42 11.22 -6.32
C LYS A 21 -12.41 9.90 -5.55
N PHE A 22 -11.80 9.85 -4.36
CA PHE A 22 -11.79 8.67 -3.51
C PHE A 22 -13.18 8.35 -2.92
N MET A 23 -14.00 9.36 -2.67
CA MET A 23 -15.34 9.23 -2.08
C MET A 23 -16.46 9.20 -3.13
N ALA A 24 -16.13 9.20 -4.43
CA ALA A 24 -17.11 9.32 -5.52
C ALA A 24 -18.10 8.14 -5.64
N VAL A 25 -17.87 7.04 -4.91
CA VAL A 25 -18.76 5.88 -4.87
C VAL A 25 -19.39 5.80 -3.49
N ASP A 26 -20.68 6.09 -3.42
CA ASP A 26 -21.43 6.15 -2.15
C ASP A 26 -21.91 4.78 -1.67
N ASP A 27 -22.32 3.90 -2.59
CA ASP A 27 -22.78 2.55 -2.24
C ASP A 27 -21.58 1.63 -1.96
N PRO A 28 -21.39 1.15 -0.70
CA PRO A 28 -20.29 0.25 -0.37
C PRO A 28 -20.39 -1.12 -1.05
N ASN A 29 -21.52 -1.48 -1.63
CA ASN A 29 -21.69 -2.73 -2.40
C ASN A 29 -21.47 -2.55 -3.91
N ASP A 30 -21.27 -1.32 -4.37
CA ASP A 30 -20.99 -1.04 -5.77
C ASP A 30 -19.65 -1.68 -6.19
N ARG A 31 -19.63 -2.31 -7.36
CA ARG A 31 -18.44 -2.96 -7.93
C ARG A 31 -17.33 -1.96 -8.25
N ARG A 32 -17.67 -0.68 -8.45
CA ARG A 32 -16.71 0.42 -8.63
C ARG A 32 -15.80 0.60 -7.40
N MET A 33 -16.23 0.15 -6.21
CA MET A 33 -15.39 0.13 -5.00
C MET A 33 -14.16 -0.79 -5.14
N ASP A 34 -14.21 -1.76 -6.06
CA ASP A 34 -13.18 -2.77 -6.31
C ASP A 34 -12.32 -2.43 -7.55
N GLU A 35 -12.56 -1.29 -8.19
CA GLU A 35 -11.69 -0.79 -9.25
C GLU A 35 -10.33 -0.37 -8.69
N MET A 36 -9.27 -0.75 -9.41
CA MET A 36 -7.91 -0.42 -9.03
C MET A 36 -7.67 1.08 -9.22
N ILE A 37 -7.22 1.73 -8.15
CA ILE A 37 -6.76 3.11 -8.13
C ILE A 37 -5.25 3.14 -7.84
N VAL A 38 -4.59 4.14 -8.42
CA VAL A 38 -3.20 4.47 -8.11
C VAL A 38 -3.21 5.55 -7.04
N LEU A 39 -2.54 5.30 -5.91
CA LEU A 39 -2.39 6.30 -4.85
C LEU A 39 -1.23 7.26 -5.14
N ASP A 40 -0.12 6.71 -5.64
CA ASP A 40 1.03 7.47 -6.08
C ASP A 40 1.97 6.65 -6.97
N THR A 41 2.81 7.35 -7.72
CA THR A 41 3.96 6.78 -8.44
C THR A 41 5.21 7.54 -8.08
N PHE A 42 6.32 6.84 -7.98
CA PHE A 42 7.57 7.46 -7.56
C PHE A 42 8.79 6.81 -8.21
N ILE A 43 9.87 7.58 -8.24
CA ILE A 43 11.21 7.18 -8.68
C ILE A 43 12.11 7.24 -7.44
N PHE A 44 13.07 6.34 -7.33
CA PHE A 44 14.08 6.41 -6.27
C PHE A 44 15.43 5.93 -6.78
N ASP A 45 16.48 6.35 -6.08
CA ASP A 45 17.85 5.98 -6.41
C ASP A 45 18.04 4.47 -6.23
N GLY A 46 18.50 3.84 -7.31
CA GLY A 46 18.65 2.41 -7.43
C GLY A 46 18.53 1.99 -8.89
N GLN A 47 19.47 1.18 -9.37
CA GLN A 47 19.34 0.60 -10.70
C GLN A 47 18.29 -0.52 -10.66
N ALA A 48 17.35 -0.46 -11.60
CA ALA A 48 16.53 -1.60 -11.94
C ALA A 48 17.42 -2.77 -12.41
N PRO A 49 16.95 -4.03 -12.37
CA PRO A 49 17.74 -5.18 -12.79
C PRO A 49 18.30 -5.08 -14.21
N ASP A 50 17.68 -4.27 -15.07
CA ASP A 50 18.08 -3.96 -16.44
C ASP A 50 18.92 -2.67 -16.59
N GLY A 51 19.44 -2.11 -15.49
CA GLY A 51 20.26 -0.90 -15.48
C GLY A 51 19.48 0.41 -15.66
N GLY A 52 18.15 0.34 -15.78
CA GLY A 52 17.26 1.49 -15.88
C GLY A 52 16.93 2.15 -14.55
N THR A 53 16.17 3.24 -14.60
CA THR A 53 15.61 3.92 -13.43
C THR A 53 14.73 2.97 -12.61
N SER A 54 14.93 2.90 -11.29
CA SER A 54 13.99 2.22 -10.41
C SER A 54 12.78 3.11 -10.11
N PHE A 55 11.59 2.57 -10.36
CA PHE A 55 10.31 3.24 -10.10
C PHE A 55 9.31 2.26 -9.49
N GLY A 56 8.28 2.82 -8.85
CA GLY A 56 7.22 2.07 -8.23
C GLY A 56 5.87 2.77 -8.27
N VAL A 57 4.83 1.98 -8.02
CA VAL A 57 3.45 2.43 -7.87
C VAL A 57 2.86 1.83 -6.60
N VAL A 58 2.13 2.67 -5.85
CA VAL A 58 1.25 2.19 -4.78
C VAL A 58 -0.16 2.12 -5.33
N VAL A 59 -0.74 0.93 -5.34
CA VAL A 59 -2.11 0.69 -5.81
C VAL A 59 -2.99 0.14 -4.70
N THR A 60 -4.29 0.38 -4.82
CA THR A 60 -5.32 -0.18 -3.94
C THR A 60 -6.67 -0.13 -4.65
N THR A 61 -7.75 -0.43 -3.94
CA THR A 61 -9.12 -0.11 -4.32
C THR A 61 -9.75 0.76 -3.22
N GLN A 62 -10.88 1.41 -3.50
CA GLN A 62 -11.57 2.17 -2.45
C GLN A 62 -11.99 1.26 -1.29
N ARG A 63 -12.47 0.05 -1.60
CA ARG A 63 -12.86 -0.94 -0.59
C ARG A 63 -11.68 -1.35 0.29
N VAL A 64 -10.56 -1.69 -0.33
CA VAL A 64 -9.37 -2.19 0.37
C VAL A 64 -8.71 -1.08 1.18
N PHE A 65 -8.56 0.14 0.64
CA PHE A 65 -7.89 1.23 1.35
C PHE A 65 -8.64 1.66 2.62
N ARG A 66 -9.97 1.55 2.64
CA ARG A 66 -10.77 1.84 3.84
C ARG A 66 -10.42 0.94 5.04
N ASN A 67 -9.75 -0.19 4.84
CA ASN A 67 -9.26 -1.03 5.94
C ASN A 67 -8.26 -0.30 6.86
N VAL A 68 -7.57 0.74 6.35
CA VAL A 68 -6.70 1.62 7.16
C VAL A 68 -7.46 2.19 8.36
N THR A 69 -8.72 2.61 8.18
CA THR A 69 -9.53 3.19 9.26
C THR A 69 -9.77 2.22 10.42
N ARG A 70 -9.90 0.92 10.15
CA ARG A 70 -10.10 -0.10 11.17
C ARG A 70 -8.85 -0.26 12.02
N SER A 71 -7.67 -0.21 11.40
CA SER A 71 -6.41 -0.31 12.13
C SER A 71 -6.12 0.88 13.04
N VAL A 72 -6.62 2.07 12.71
CA VAL A 72 -6.46 3.27 13.54
C VAL A 72 -7.33 3.17 14.79
N ARG A 73 -8.58 2.73 14.64
CA ARG A 73 -9.53 2.57 15.75
C ARG A 73 -9.03 1.58 16.80
N ASP A 74 -8.32 0.54 16.37
CA ASP A 74 -7.86 -0.53 17.25
C ASP A 74 -6.52 -0.22 17.96
N LYS A 75 -5.81 0.88 17.60
CA LYS A 75 -4.43 1.14 18.06
C LYS A 75 -4.15 2.61 18.40
N ASP A 76 -4.77 3.17 19.44
CA ASP A 76 -4.42 4.48 20.04
C ASP A 76 -3.98 5.56 19.03
N GLU A 77 -4.78 5.73 17.96
CA GLU A 77 -4.55 6.65 16.82
C GLU A 77 -3.28 6.43 15.99
N THR A 78 -2.46 5.42 16.33
CA THR A 78 -1.18 5.10 15.72
C THR A 78 -1.32 4.08 14.57
N LEU A 79 -0.87 4.45 13.36
CA LEU A 79 -0.88 3.55 12.21
C LEU A 79 0.34 2.61 12.20
N VAL A 80 0.11 1.30 12.37
CA VAL A 80 1.16 0.26 12.27
C VAL A 80 0.83 -0.71 11.16
N CYS A 81 1.68 -0.77 10.14
CA CYS A 81 1.57 -1.73 9.05
C CYS A 81 2.50 -2.95 9.21
N ALA A 82 2.17 -4.02 8.49
CA ALA A 82 2.95 -5.22 8.30
C ALA A 82 2.87 -5.64 6.82
N THR A 83 3.80 -6.49 6.40
CA THR A 83 3.80 -7.18 5.10
C THR A 83 3.65 -8.68 5.37
N ASP A 84 2.79 -9.37 4.65
CA ASP A 84 2.65 -10.83 4.72
C ASP A 84 3.66 -11.56 3.81
N GLY A 85 4.21 -10.84 2.84
CA GLY A 85 5.25 -11.38 1.99
C GLY A 85 5.83 -10.38 1.01
N THR A 86 6.67 -10.90 0.14
CA THR A 86 7.24 -10.17 -0.98
C THR A 86 7.29 -11.15 -2.14
N TYR A 87 6.69 -10.75 -3.26
CA TYR A 87 6.40 -11.65 -4.36
C TYR A 87 7.07 -11.14 -5.64
N LYS A 88 8.01 -11.91 -6.17
CA LYS A 88 8.62 -11.61 -7.48
C LYS A 88 7.69 -12.08 -8.59
N LEU A 89 7.30 -11.16 -9.46
CA LEU A 89 6.56 -11.46 -10.67
C LEU A 89 7.55 -11.93 -11.74
N HIS A 90 7.36 -13.16 -12.21
CA HIS A 90 8.18 -13.78 -13.25
C HIS A 90 8.24 -12.94 -14.53
N PHE A 91 7.15 -12.23 -14.87
CA PHE A 91 7.08 -11.44 -16.08
C PHE A 91 7.39 -9.95 -15.80
N GLY A 92 8.43 -9.43 -16.45
CA GLY A 92 8.75 -8.01 -16.42
C GLY A 92 9.46 -7.52 -15.17
N GLY A 93 10.07 -8.40 -14.36
CA GLY A 93 11.01 -7.99 -13.29
C GLY A 93 10.39 -7.07 -12.24
N TRP A 94 9.14 -7.33 -11.87
CA TRP A 94 8.42 -6.58 -10.85
C TRP A 94 8.43 -7.33 -9.53
N THR A 95 8.54 -6.61 -8.43
CA THR A 95 8.27 -7.13 -7.09
C THR A 95 6.98 -6.52 -6.57
N VAL A 96 6.10 -7.35 -6.01
CA VAL A 96 4.88 -6.95 -5.31
C VAL A 96 5.10 -7.10 -3.82
N VAL A 97 4.77 -6.05 -3.08
CA VAL A 97 4.77 -6.05 -1.61
C VAL A 97 3.40 -5.61 -1.15
N ASP A 98 2.75 -6.44 -0.35
CA ASP A 98 1.50 -6.10 0.32
C ASP A 98 1.80 -5.30 1.59
N CYS A 99 0.90 -4.39 1.95
CA CYS A 99 1.00 -3.60 3.17
C CYS A 99 -0.38 -3.48 3.81
N GLY A 100 -0.46 -3.84 5.09
CA GLY A 100 -1.73 -3.98 5.78
C GLY A 100 -1.57 -4.14 7.30
N SER A 101 -2.67 -4.46 7.98
CA SER A 101 -2.64 -4.86 9.39
C SER A 101 -2.73 -6.38 9.55
N VAL A 102 -2.34 -6.85 10.72
CA VAL A 102 -2.70 -8.18 11.20
C VAL A 102 -3.78 -8.02 12.26
N GLY A 103 -4.94 -8.63 12.02
CA GLY A 103 -6.04 -8.70 12.97
C GLY A 103 -6.26 -10.12 13.50
N LEU A 104 -6.93 -10.23 14.64
CA LEU A 104 -7.42 -11.51 15.17
C LEU A 104 -8.84 -11.74 14.68
N THR A 105 -9.09 -12.87 14.03
CA THR A 105 -10.44 -13.29 13.64
C THR A 105 -10.79 -14.60 14.30
N TRP A 106 -12.02 -14.74 14.78
CA TRP A 106 -12.53 -16.01 15.28
C TRP A 106 -12.98 -16.88 14.12
N SER A 107 -12.39 -18.06 13.98
CA SER A 107 -12.72 -19.00 12.91
C SER A 107 -12.55 -20.44 13.39
N LYS A 108 -13.55 -21.28 13.11
CA LYS A 108 -13.54 -22.72 13.47
C LYS A 108 -13.19 -22.97 14.95
N GLY A 109 -13.76 -22.17 15.86
CA GLY A 109 -13.60 -22.35 17.31
C GLY A 109 -12.26 -21.88 17.89
N LYS A 110 -11.46 -21.11 17.13
CA LYS A 110 -10.20 -20.52 17.64
C LYS A 110 -9.94 -19.13 17.06
N TYR A 111 -9.14 -18.34 17.77
CA TYR A 111 -8.58 -17.10 17.23
C TYR A 111 -7.45 -17.43 16.24
N VAL A 112 -7.51 -16.82 15.06
CA VAL A 112 -6.47 -16.91 14.03
C VAL A 112 -6.01 -15.52 13.63
N HIS A 113 -4.70 -15.35 13.47
CA HIS A 113 -4.12 -14.16 12.88
C HIS A 113 -4.48 -14.13 11.39
N ARG A 114 -5.00 -13.00 10.93
CA ARG A 114 -5.33 -12.77 9.52
C ARG A 114 -4.74 -11.44 9.08
N PHE A 115 -4.06 -11.48 7.94
CA PHE A 115 -3.60 -10.28 7.27
C PHE A 115 -4.78 -9.57 6.60
N ILE A 116 -4.81 -8.24 6.72
CA ILE A 116 -5.85 -7.35 6.20
C ILE A 116 -5.13 -6.31 5.32
N PRO A 117 -5.15 -6.47 3.99
CA PRO A 117 -4.41 -5.60 3.09
C PRO A 117 -5.02 -4.19 3.06
N TRP A 118 -4.16 -3.19 2.86
CA TRP A 118 -4.52 -1.80 2.63
C TRP A 118 -4.07 -1.32 1.25
N VAL A 119 -2.84 -1.65 0.88
CA VAL A 119 -2.22 -1.28 -0.40
C VAL A 119 -1.29 -2.37 -0.90
N TYR A 120 -0.95 -2.29 -2.18
CA TYR A 120 0.09 -3.09 -2.80
C TYR A 120 1.10 -2.17 -3.48
N LEU A 121 2.38 -2.37 -3.17
CA LEU A 121 3.50 -1.73 -3.83
C LEU A 121 3.98 -2.62 -4.97
N PHE A 122 4.07 -2.07 -6.17
CA PHE A 122 4.78 -2.67 -7.29
C PHE A 122 6.05 -1.88 -7.54
N VAL A 123 7.21 -2.52 -7.47
CA VAL A 123 8.53 -1.87 -7.70
C VAL A 123 9.39 -2.67 -8.65
N ARG A 124 10.23 -1.96 -9.39
CA ARG A 124 11.29 -2.56 -10.23
C ARG A 124 12.45 -3.10 -9.42
N THR A 125 12.78 -2.44 -8.32
CA THR A 125 13.81 -2.88 -7.37
C THR A 125 13.25 -2.83 -5.96
N GLU A 126 13.21 -3.97 -5.28
CA GLU A 126 12.85 -4.01 -3.87
C GLU A 126 13.93 -3.33 -3.03
N SER A 127 13.56 -2.31 -2.25
CA SER A 127 14.50 -1.54 -1.45
C SER A 127 13.82 -0.93 -0.22
N LYS A 128 14.63 -0.56 0.78
CA LYS A 128 14.14 0.19 1.96
C LYS A 128 13.50 1.53 1.56
N ALA A 129 14.05 2.20 0.55
CA ALA A 129 13.49 3.44 0.03
C ALA A 129 12.09 3.22 -0.56
N GLY A 130 11.87 2.12 -1.27
CA GLY A 130 10.55 1.74 -1.79
C GLY A 130 9.53 1.50 -0.67
N TYR A 131 9.94 0.83 0.41
CA TYR A 131 9.08 0.62 1.59
C TYR A 131 8.76 1.90 2.35
N ALA A 132 9.77 2.76 2.55
CA ALA A 132 9.56 4.06 3.18
C ALA A 132 8.57 4.90 2.37
N LYS A 133 8.74 4.96 1.04
CA LYS A 133 7.85 5.73 0.17
C LYS A 133 6.43 5.17 0.12
N MET A 134 6.28 3.84 0.09
CA MET A 134 4.95 3.21 0.21
C MET A 134 4.24 3.64 1.50
N PHE A 135 4.96 3.63 2.63
CA PHE A 135 4.39 4.00 3.92
C PHE A 135 4.02 5.49 4.00
N GLU A 136 4.88 6.36 3.47
CA GLU A 136 4.61 7.79 3.32
C GLU A 136 3.31 8.02 2.55
N VAL A 137 3.16 7.39 1.38
CA VAL A 137 1.95 7.48 0.54
C VAL A 137 0.71 7.00 1.29
N VAL A 138 0.80 5.89 2.03
CA VAL A 138 -0.33 5.40 2.84
C VAL A 138 -0.74 6.45 3.88
N CYS A 139 0.21 7.01 4.61
CA CYS A 139 -0.06 8.02 5.63
C CYS A 139 -0.70 9.28 5.02
N GLU A 140 -0.10 9.84 3.98
CA GLU A 140 -0.59 11.04 3.30
C GLU A 140 -2.01 10.85 2.75
N ARG A 141 -2.27 9.71 2.08
CA ARG A 141 -3.59 9.42 1.50
C ARG A 141 -4.62 9.09 2.56
N ALA A 142 -4.24 8.41 3.64
CA ALA A 142 -5.15 8.16 4.75
C ALA A 142 -5.58 9.48 5.42
N LEU A 143 -4.62 10.38 5.66
CA LEU A 143 -4.88 11.71 6.20
C LEU A 143 -5.77 12.54 5.26
N SER A 144 -5.46 12.55 3.97
CA SER A 144 -6.20 13.33 2.96
C SER A 144 -7.62 12.80 2.75
N PHE A 145 -7.81 11.48 2.65
CA PHE A 145 -9.09 10.91 2.24
C PHE A 145 -10.03 10.60 3.40
N LEU A 146 -9.49 10.17 4.53
CA LEU A 146 -10.28 9.52 5.59
C LEU A 146 -10.41 10.38 6.85
N SER A 147 -10.00 11.65 6.78
CA SER A 147 -9.75 12.57 7.90
C SER A 147 -10.80 12.49 9.02
N GLY A 148 -10.39 11.84 10.10
CA GLY A 148 -10.80 12.05 11.49
C GLY A 148 -9.56 11.75 12.33
N SER A 149 -8.88 12.80 12.81
CA SER A 149 -7.77 12.79 13.78
C SER A 149 -6.85 11.56 13.77
N THR A 150 -6.10 11.34 12.70
CA THR A 150 -5.08 10.28 12.63
C THR A 150 -3.70 10.85 12.91
N SER A 151 -3.04 10.44 13.99
CA SER A 151 -1.61 10.68 14.18
C SER A 151 -0.83 9.48 13.61
N CYS A 152 -0.30 9.62 12.39
CA CYS A 152 0.46 8.54 11.75
C CYS A 152 1.83 8.38 12.43
N VAL A 153 1.92 7.54 13.46
CA VAL A 153 3.19 7.18 14.10
C VAL A 153 3.67 5.83 13.59
N TRP A 154 4.81 5.81 12.92
CA TRP A 154 5.45 4.57 12.53
C TRP A 154 6.09 3.90 13.77
N LYS A 155 5.70 2.65 14.09
CA LYS A 155 6.31 1.84 15.17
C LYS A 155 6.54 0.39 14.71
N SER A 156 7.80 -0.04 14.66
CA SER A 156 8.17 -1.44 14.38
C SER A 156 8.31 -2.26 15.68
N ARG A 157 7.76 -3.48 15.72
CA ARG A 157 8.03 -4.47 16.79
C ARG A 157 8.76 -5.71 16.24
N PRO A 158 9.66 -6.33 17.01
CA PRO A 158 10.47 -7.44 16.53
C PRO A 158 9.70 -8.76 16.64
N LEU A 159 9.36 -9.38 15.51
CA LEU A 159 9.25 -10.84 15.42
C LEU A 159 9.82 -11.28 14.07
N ARG A 160 10.99 -11.92 14.13
CA ARG A 160 11.68 -12.75 13.12
C ARG A 160 11.38 -12.42 11.65
N GLY A 161 12.33 -11.73 10.99
CA GLY A 161 12.59 -11.98 9.57
C GLY A 161 12.59 -10.80 8.60
N TYR A 162 12.42 -9.54 9.03
CA TYR A 162 12.44 -8.41 8.10
C TYR A 162 13.28 -7.23 8.59
N CYS A 163 13.97 -6.60 7.64
CA CYS A 163 15.04 -5.64 7.82
C CYS A 163 14.49 -4.23 8.11
N VAL A 164 15.09 -3.52 9.08
CA VAL A 164 14.89 -2.08 9.30
C VAL A 164 16.27 -1.43 9.51
N CYS A 165 16.58 -0.34 8.79
CA CYS A 165 17.68 0.56 9.13
C CYS A 165 17.12 1.93 9.53
N PHE A 166 17.76 2.45 10.58
CA PHE A 166 17.86 3.79 11.18
C PHE A 166 17.02 4.92 10.61
#